data_AF-A0A957WYK4-F1
#
_entry.id   AF-A0A957WYK4-F1
#
_cell.length_a   1.000
_cell.length_b   1.000
_cell.length_c   1.000
_cell.angle_alpha   90.00
_cell.angle_beta   90.00
_cell.angle_gamma   90.00
#
_symmetry.space_group_name_H-M   'P 1'
#
loop_
_entity.id
_entity.type
_entity.pdbx_description
1 polymer ?
#
loop_
_entity_poly.entity_id
_entity_poly.type
_entity_poly.pdbx_seq_one_letter_code
_entity_poly.pdbx_strand_id
1 'polypeptide(L)'
;VTLFHYYHADCIVAEANQGGDMVESTLRAIAPDIPVKLVRASRGKYVRAEPVAALYARGRVRHVGEFRELEDQMCSFTPDFDRKAEGFSPDRVDALVWAMSELFPGLVSDRQRGTHRTQSLAMGDYDVFG
;
A
#
# COMPACT_ATOMS: atom_id res chain seq x y z
N VAL A 1 -12.39 -10.93 -13.74
CA VAL A 1 -11.72 -12.16 -13.23
C VAL A 1 -10.78 -12.81 -14.26
N THR A 2 -10.89 -12.53 -15.56
CA THR A 2 -9.99 -13.05 -16.60
C THR A 2 -8.51 -12.80 -16.33
N LEU A 3 -8.13 -11.56 -15.98
CA LEU A 3 -6.72 -11.22 -15.70
C LEU A 3 -6.17 -11.96 -14.48
N PHE A 4 -7.00 -12.24 -13.46
CA PHE A 4 -6.60 -13.04 -12.31
C PHE A 4 -6.15 -14.44 -12.74
N HIS A 5 -6.92 -15.09 -13.60
CA HIS A 5 -6.56 -16.42 -14.11
C HIS A 5 -5.38 -16.38 -15.08
N TYR A 6 -5.33 -15.38 -15.97
CA TYR A 6 -4.24 -15.24 -16.93
C TYR A 6 -2.88 -15.05 -16.25
N TYR A 7 -2.82 -14.22 -15.21
CA TYR A 7 -1.59 -13.95 -14.46
C TYR A 7 -1.36 -14.93 -13.30
N HIS A 8 -2.24 -15.90 -13.08
CA HIS A 8 -2.21 -16.79 -11.91
C HIS A 8 -2.05 -16.00 -10.60
N ALA A 9 -2.79 -14.90 -10.47
CA ALA A 9 -2.66 -14.01 -9.33
C ALA A 9 -3.07 -14.70 -8.02
N ASP A 10 -2.45 -14.28 -6.91
CA ASP A 10 -2.75 -14.85 -5.58
C ASP A 10 -4.09 -14.34 -5.03
N CYS A 11 -4.42 -13.07 -5.29
CA CYS A 11 -5.67 -12.46 -4.86
C CYS A 11 -6.06 -11.22 -5.69
N ILE A 12 -7.29 -10.77 -5.52
CA ILE A 12 -7.77 -9.47 -5.98
C ILE A 12 -7.88 -8.55 -4.76
N VAL A 13 -7.19 -7.41 -4.77
CA VAL A 13 -7.31 -6.37 -3.74
C VAL A 13 -8.33 -5.33 -4.18
N ALA A 14 -9.32 -5.06 -3.34
CA ALA A 14 -10.38 -4.07 -3.63
C ALA A 14 -10.56 -3.08 -2.47
N GLU A 15 -10.60 -1.78 -2.78
CA GLU A 15 -10.86 -0.74 -1.78
C GLU A 15 -12.34 -0.70 -1.40
N ALA A 16 -12.63 -0.69 -0.10
CA ALA A 16 -13.99 -0.84 0.41
C ALA A 16 -14.74 0.47 0.71
N ASN A 17 -14.05 1.61 0.70
CA ASN A 17 -14.59 2.87 1.24
C ASN A 17 -15.73 3.50 0.40
N GLN A 18 -15.88 3.11 -0.86
CA GLN A 18 -16.87 3.66 -1.79
C GLN A 18 -17.53 2.51 -2.58
N GLY A 19 -18.39 1.73 -1.92
CA GLY A 19 -19.09 0.61 -2.57
C GLY A 19 -18.34 -0.73 -2.55
N GLY A 20 -17.42 -0.93 -1.61
CA GLY A 20 -16.67 -2.18 -1.43
C GLY A 20 -17.51 -3.44 -1.39
N ASP A 21 -18.61 -3.38 -0.65
CA ASP A 21 -19.54 -4.50 -0.48
C ASP A 21 -20.16 -4.91 -1.83
N MET A 22 -20.36 -3.94 -2.75
CA MET A 22 -20.84 -4.21 -4.10
C MET A 22 -19.75 -4.87 -4.97
N VAL A 23 -18.49 -4.44 -4.83
CA VAL A 23 -17.36 -5.04 -5.57
C VAL A 23 -17.15 -6.49 -5.16
N GLU A 24 -17.10 -6.78 -3.86
CA GLU A 24 -16.98 -8.17 -3.39
C GLU A 24 -18.18 -9.00 -3.84
N SER A 25 -19.42 -8.51 -3.63
CA SER A 25 -20.62 -9.25 -4.03
C SER A 25 -20.64 -9.57 -5.53
N THR A 26 -20.22 -8.62 -6.37
CA THR A 26 -20.13 -8.82 -7.83
C THR A 26 -19.06 -9.85 -8.19
N LEU A 27 -17.89 -9.79 -7.55
CA LEU A 27 -16.83 -10.76 -7.77
C LEU A 27 -17.24 -12.16 -7.32
N ARG A 28 -17.88 -12.29 -6.16
CA ARG A 28 -18.39 -13.57 -5.64
C ARG A 28 -19.50 -14.16 -6.51
N ALA A 29 -20.35 -13.32 -7.09
CA ALA A 29 -21.41 -13.79 -8.00
C ALA A 29 -20.86 -14.40 -9.30
N ILE A 30 -19.71 -13.91 -9.79
CA ILE A 30 -19.11 -14.35 -11.05
C ILE A 30 -18.01 -15.42 -10.82
N ALA A 31 -17.28 -15.33 -9.73
CA ALA A 31 -16.15 -16.20 -9.39
C ALA A 31 -16.04 -16.39 -7.87
N PRO A 32 -16.86 -17.29 -7.28
CA PRO A 32 -16.95 -17.45 -5.83
C PRO A 32 -15.64 -17.91 -5.19
N ASP A 33 -14.80 -18.65 -5.91
CA ASP A 33 -13.59 -19.29 -5.39
C ASP A 33 -12.35 -18.39 -5.42
N ILE A 34 -12.43 -17.19 -6.02
CA ILE A 34 -11.28 -16.28 -6.10
C ILE A 34 -11.01 -15.62 -4.75
N PRO A 35 -9.76 -15.59 -4.26
CA PRO A 35 -9.40 -14.83 -3.07
C PRO A 35 -9.56 -13.32 -3.33
N VAL A 36 -10.43 -12.66 -2.55
CA VAL A 36 -10.64 -11.21 -2.59
C VAL A 36 -10.24 -10.63 -1.23
N LYS A 37 -9.40 -9.60 -1.25
CA LYS A 37 -8.98 -8.87 -0.06
C LYS A 37 -9.54 -7.46 -0.07
N LEU A 38 -10.44 -7.18 0.86
CA LEU A 38 -10.96 -5.83 1.06
C LEU A 38 -10.02 -4.99 1.91
N VAL A 39 -9.65 -3.82 1.39
CA VAL A 39 -8.80 -2.84 2.08
C VAL A 39 -9.54 -1.54 2.29
N ARG A 40 -9.25 -0.85 3.39
CA ARG A 40 -9.83 0.46 3.71
C ARG A 40 -8.71 1.48 3.78
N ALA A 41 -8.81 2.54 2.98
CA ALA A 41 -7.94 3.70 3.15
C ALA A 41 -8.29 4.44 4.44
N SER A 42 -7.30 4.62 5.32
CA SER A 42 -7.38 5.48 6.51
C SER A 42 -6.67 6.83 6.32
N ARG A 43 -5.81 6.92 5.30
CA ARG A 43 -5.02 8.12 4.96
C ARG A 43 -5.36 8.57 3.54
N GLY A 44 -5.16 9.86 3.25
CA GLY A 44 -5.33 10.41 1.91
C GLY A 44 -4.46 9.70 0.89
N LYS A 45 -4.89 9.70 -0.39
CA LYS A 45 -4.23 8.99 -1.49
C LYS A 45 -2.73 9.33 -1.57
N TYR A 46 -2.38 10.61 -1.44
CA TYR A 46 -0.98 11.07 -1.51
C TYR A 46 -0.11 10.47 -0.42
N VAL A 47 -0.54 10.56 0.85
CA VAL A 47 0.21 10.02 1.99
C VAL A 47 0.38 8.51 1.90
N ARG A 48 -0.62 7.80 1.36
CA ARG A 48 -0.53 6.35 1.13
C ARG A 48 0.48 5.98 0.04
N ALA A 49 0.65 6.83 -0.98
CA ALA A 49 1.56 6.57 -2.09
C ALA A 49 3.04 6.81 -1.76
N GLU A 50 3.34 7.61 -0.72
CA GLU A 50 4.70 8.04 -0.37
C GLU A 50 5.71 6.88 -0.20
N PRO A 51 5.38 5.77 0.51
CA PRO A 51 6.29 4.61 0.61
C PRO A 51 6.57 3.94 -0.74
N VAL A 52 5.59 3.91 -1.64
CA VAL A 52 5.71 3.31 -2.97
C VAL A 52 6.54 4.22 -3.87
N ALA A 53 6.29 5.53 -3.84
CA ALA A 53 7.06 6.53 -4.58
C ALA A 53 8.56 6.48 -4.20
N ALA A 54 8.87 6.27 -2.91
CA ALA A 54 10.24 6.11 -2.45
C ALA A 54 10.95 4.89 -3.08
N LEU A 55 10.23 3.82 -3.43
CA LEU A 55 10.82 2.69 -4.15
C LEU A 55 11.12 3.03 -5.61
N TYR A 56 10.23 3.76 -6.28
CA TYR A 56 10.47 4.26 -7.64
C TYR A 56 11.68 5.19 -7.68
N ALA A 57 11.77 6.15 -6.75
CA ALA A 57 12.90 7.08 -6.66
C ALA A 57 14.25 6.37 -6.44
N ARG A 58 14.25 5.22 -5.74
CA ARG A 58 15.44 4.38 -5.55
C ARG A 58 15.69 3.39 -6.68
N GLY A 59 14.89 3.43 -7.76
CA GLY A 59 15.00 2.51 -8.90
C GLY A 59 14.69 1.06 -8.56
N ARG A 60 13.93 0.81 -7.47
CA ARG A 60 13.59 -0.53 -6.98
C ARG A 60 12.36 -1.12 -7.66
N VAL A 61 11.57 -0.29 -8.35
CA VAL A 61 10.40 -0.69 -9.13
C VAL A 61 10.60 -0.21 -10.55
N ARG A 62 10.27 -1.07 -11.52
CA ARG A 62 10.30 -0.78 -12.95
C ARG A 62 9.11 -1.47 -13.61
N HIS A 63 8.47 -0.79 -14.54
CA HIS A 63 7.47 -1.38 -15.40
C HIS A 63 8.12 -2.06 -16.60
N VAL A 64 7.53 -3.16 -17.07
CA VAL A 64 7.93 -3.82 -18.31
C VAL A 64 6.90 -3.45 -19.38
N GLY A 65 7.33 -2.65 -20.36
CA GLY A 65 6.44 -2.07 -21.38
C GLY A 65 6.03 -0.64 -21.05
N GLU A 66 5.07 -0.12 -21.81
CA GLU A 66 4.56 1.25 -21.70
C GLU A 66 3.16 1.23 -21.07
N PHE A 67 2.94 2.06 -20.06
CA PHE A 67 1.67 2.18 -19.35
C PHE A 67 1.21 3.63 -19.33
N ARG A 68 1.09 4.23 -20.51
CA ARG A 68 0.85 5.68 -20.72
C ARG A 68 -0.12 6.30 -19.73
N GLU A 69 -1.33 5.77 -19.61
CA GLU A 69 -2.35 6.33 -18.72
C GLU A 69 -1.97 6.26 -17.23
N LEU A 70 -1.27 5.20 -16.81
CA LEU A 70 -0.75 5.09 -15.46
C LEU A 70 0.44 6.05 -15.28
N GLU A 71 1.34 6.10 -16.24
CA GLU A 71 2.54 6.94 -16.21
C GLU A 71 2.18 8.44 -16.19
N ASP A 72 1.22 8.85 -17.01
CA ASP A 72 0.67 10.21 -17.01
C ASP A 72 0.04 10.55 -15.65
N GLN A 73 -0.70 9.61 -15.05
CA GLN A 73 -1.21 9.78 -13.68
C GLN A 73 -0.08 9.83 -12.65
N MET A 74 0.97 9.03 -12.77
CA MET A 74 2.12 9.06 -11.86
C MET A 74 2.88 10.39 -11.93
N CYS A 75 3.01 10.97 -13.13
CA CYS A 75 3.69 12.26 -13.33
C CYS A 75 2.87 13.46 -12.82
N SER A 76 1.54 13.37 -12.87
CA SER A 76 0.63 14.44 -12.41
C SER A 76 0.27 14.32 -10.92
N PHE A 77 0.58 13.21 -10.26
CA PHE A 77 0.19 12.95 -8.88
C PHE A 77 1.10 13.67 -7.87
N THR A 78 0.67 14.86 -7.45
CA THR A 78 1.37 15.74 -6.49
C THR A 78 0.59 15.85 -5.17
N PRO A 79 1.18 16.38 -4.08
CA PRO A 79 0.45 16.60 -2.83
C PRO A 79 -0.71 17.59 -2.99
N ASP A 80 -0.56 18.53 -3.92
CA ASP A 80 -1.56 19.55 -4.25
C ASP A 80 -2.58 19.07 -5.30
N PHE A 81 -2.58 17.76 -5.61
CA PHE A 81 -3.51 17.19 -6.59
C PHE A 81 -4.96 17.40 -6.15
N ASP A 82 -5.65 18.29 -6.85
CA ASP A 82 -7.08 18.50 -6.70
C ASP A 82 -7.82 17.81 -7.84
N ARG A 83 -8.55 16.74 -7.50
CA ARG A 83 -9.41 16.00 -8.43
C ARG A 83 -10.38 16.92 -9.20
N LYS A 84 -10.88 17.99 -8.58
CA LYS A 84 -11.81 18.92 -9.25
C LYS A 84 -11.09 19.82 -10.24
N ALA A 85 -9.86 20.24 -9.95
CA ALA A 85 -9.06 21.08 -10.83
C ALA A 85 -8.51 20.27 -12.02
N GLU A 86 -8.06 19.04 -11.76
CA GLU A 86 -7.44 18.16 -12.76
C GLU A 86 -8.48 17.43 -13.63
N GLY A 87 -9.73 17.34 -13.18
CA GLY A 87 -10.83 16.73 -13.94
C GLY A 87 -10.77 15.20 -14.03
N PHE A 88 -9.78 14.55 -13.41
CA PHE A 88 -9.67 13.10 -13.32
C PHE A 88 -9.32 12.63 -11.90
N SER A 89 -9.64 11.37 -11.59
CA SER A 89 -9.21 10.71 -10.35
C SER A 89 -7.98 9.83 -10.63
N PRO A 90 -6.97 9.81 -9.74
CA PRO A 90 -5.74 9.05 -9.93
C PRO A 90 -5.94 7.57 -9.59
N ASP A 91 -6.99 6.96 -10.17
CA ASP A 91 -7.44 5.62 -9.79
C ASP A 91 -6.45 4.52 -10.21
N ARG A 92 -5.66 4.74 -11.28
CA ARG A 92 -4.62 3.78 -11.71
C ARG A 92 -3.43 3.80 -10.75
N VAL A 93 -2.99 5.00 -10.34
CA VAL A 93 -1.95 5.16 -9.31
C VAL A 93 -2.39 4.54 -8.00
N ASP A 94 -3.65 4.76 -7.61
CA ASP A 94 -4.19 4.19 -6.37
C ASP A 94 -4.24 2.65 -6.41
N ALA A 95 -4.67 2.08 -7.54
CA ALA A 95 -4.63 0.63 -7.75
C ALA A 95 -3.19 0.07 -7.68
N LEU A 96 -2.22 0.75 -8.29
CA LEU A 96 -0.80 0.40 -8.19
C LEU A 96 -0.31 0.44 -6.73
N VAL A 97 -0.67 1.49 -5.99
CA VAL A 97 -0.27 1.65 -4.58
C VAL A 97 -0.83 0.52 -3.72
N TRP A 98 -2.09 0.12 -3.93
CA TRP A 98 -2.68 -1.02 -3.24
C TRP A 98 -2.00 -2.34 -3.60
N ALA A 99 -1.72 -2.58 -4.88
CA ALA A 99 -1.01 -3.77 -5.33
C ALA A 99 0.39 -3.86 -4.70
N MET A 100 1.14 -2.76 -4.67
CA MET A 100 2.47 -2.70 -4.07
C MET A 100 2.44 -2.87 -2.55
N SER A 101 1.42 -2.32 -1.89
CA SER A 101 1.22 -2.47 -0.44
C SER A 101 0.91 -3.91 -0.05
N GLU A 102 0.15 -4.62 -0.88
CA GLU A 102 -0.16 -6.03 -0.67
C GLU A 102 1.04 -6.93 -0.97
N LEU A 103 1.74 -6.66 -2.07
CA LEU A 103 2.93 -7.43 -2.47
C LEU A 103 4.08 -7.28 -1.47
N PHE A 104 4.18 -6.11 -0.83
CA PHE A 104 5.21 -5.82 0.16
C PHE A 104 4.60 -5.25 1.45
N PRO A 105 4.05 -6.09 2.34
CA PRO A 105 3.45 -5.65 3.60
C PRO A 105 4.42 -4.84 4.49
N GLY A 106 5.72 -5.07 4.31
CA GLY A 106 6.82 -4.33 4.95
C GLY A 106 6.94 -2.85 4.55
N LEU A 107 6.26 -2.41 3.50
CA LEU A 107 6.23 -0.99 3.08
C LEU A 107 5.29 -0.14 3.92
N VAL A 108 4.19 -0.74 4.37
CA VAL A 108 3.12 -0.06 5.11
C VAL A 108 3.17 -0.38 6.60
N SER A 109 3.95 -1.40 7.00
CA SER A 109 4.16 -1.70 8.40
C SER A 109 5.01 -0.61 9.05
N ASP A 110 4.37 0.15 9.93
CA ASP A 110 5.07 1.05 10.82
C ASP A 110 6.05 0.19 11.63
N ARG A 111 7.33 0.44 11.40
CA ARG A 111 8.40 -0.37 11.98
C ARG A 111 8.42 0.00 13.46
N GLN A 112 7.71 -0.78 14.29
CA GLN A 112 8.07 -0.91 15.70
C GLN A 112 9.48 -1.53 15.76
N ARG A 113 10.50 -0.69 15.53
CA ARG A 113 11.88 -0.97 15.92
C ARG A 113 11.87 -0.89 17.44
N GLY A 114 11.87 -2.07 18.07
CA GLY A 114 11.89 -2.21 19.51
C GLY A 114 12.98 -1.37 20.16
N THR A 115 12.57 -0.38 20.92
CA THR A 115 13.32 0.15 22.06
C THR A 115 13.18 -0.84 23.21
N HIS A 116 13.93 -1.94 23.18
CA HIS A 116 14.15 -2.80 24.34
C HIS A 116 15.65 -3.06 24.52
N ARG A 117 16.34 -2.11 25.17
CA ARG A 117 17.36 -2.38 26.20
C ARG A 117 17.82 -1.06 26.84
N THR A 118 17.00 -0.51 27.73
CA THR A 118 17.56 0.17 28.90
C THR A 118 17.52 -0.87 30.01
N GLN A 119 18.61 -1.63 30.16
CA GLN A 119 18.83 -2.32 31.42
C GLN A 119 18.93 -1.25 32.49
N SER A 120 17.99 -1.28 33.42
CA SER A 120 18.13 -0.69 34.75
C SER A 120 19.39 -1.28 35.38
N LEU A 121 20.52 -0.56 35.35
CA LEU A 121 21.49 -0.71 36.42
C LEU A 121 20.85 -0.03 37.63
N ALA A 122 20.29 -0.86 38.50
CA ALA A 122 20.08 -0.48 39.89
C ALA A 122 21.47 -0.09 40.44
N MET A 123 21.63 1.20 40.70
CA MET A 123 22.72 1.74 41.48
C MET A 123 22.44 1.41 42.94
N GLY A 124 22.89 0.22 43.35
CA GLY A 124 22.89 -0.26 44.72
C GLY A 124 23.95 -1.34 44.79
N ASP A 125 24.87 -1.19 45.76
CA ASP A 125 25.98 -2.08 46.12
C ASP A 125 27.37 -1.55 45.75
N TYR A 126 27.78 -0.49 46.46
CA TYR A 126 29.17 -0.29 46.84
C TYR A 126 29.24 -0.19 48.36
N ASP A 127 29.30 -1.33 49.02
CA ASP A 127 29.77 -1.43 50.40
C ASP A 127 30.41 -2.81 50.62
N VAL A 128 31.65 -2.97 50.12
CA VAL A 128 32.57 -3.96 50.69
C VAL A 128 34.02 -3.52 50.43
N PHE A 129 34.82 -3.56 51.50
CA PHE A 129 36.28 -3.40 51.64
C PHE A 129 36.80 -2.01 52.03
N GLY A 130 37.11 -1.87 53.33
CA GLY A 130 38.32 -1.19 53.81
C GLY A 130 38.10 -0.01 54.74
#